data_AF-A0A6P6LEM0-F1
#
_entry.id   AF-A0A6P6LEM0-F1
#
_cell.length_a   1.000
_cell.length_b   1.000
_cell.length_c   1.000
_cell.angle_alpha   90.00
_cell.angle_beta   90.00
_cell.angle_gamma   90.00
#
_symmetry.space_group_name_H-M   'P 1'
#
loop_
_entity.id
_entity.type
_entity.pdbx_description
1 polymer ?
#
loop_
_entity_poly.entity_id
_entity_poly.type
_entity_poly.pdbx_seq_one_letter_code
_entity_poly.pdbx_strand_id
1 'polypeptide(L)'
;MIGCSFVVNREYFGELGLLDAGMDVYGGENIELGIRVWLCGGSMEVLPCSRVAHIARTKKPYHSNIAFHTRRNALRVAEVWMDQYKSNVYLAWNLPVKNHGIDYGDISQRLALRKRLQCKSFEWYLDNIYPEMRRYNNTLFYGEIRNTNVTHLCVDQGVKENHTAALHPCHGWGPQLGRYTKEGYLFLGPLGSTGEDTRCVVDDKISGYPQLLNCEKVSSVRQKTWHFAQNKAIINRATGRCLEVVPANVYFGYALVLRPCTGQKWTVKNLMKRD
;
A
#
# COMPACT_ATOMS: atom_id res chain seq x y z
N MET A 1 -11.04 -15.36 -4.06
CA MET A 1 -11.73 -16.32 -3.17
C MET A 1 -11.92 -15.70 -1.78
N ILE A 2 -13.12 -15.83 -1.20
CA ILE A 2 -13.33 -15.62 0.24
C ILE A 2 -12.94 -16.94 0.93
N GLY A 3 -11.84 -16.96 1.68
CA GLY A 3 -11.15 -18.19 2.12
C GLY A 3 -11.95 -19.20 2.93
N CYS A 4 -13.07 -18.80 3.51
CA CYS A 4 -13.88 -19.65 4.39
C CYS A 4 -14.88 -20.57 3.67
N SER A 5 -15.08 -20.40 2.35
CA SER A 5 -16.05 -21.21 1.60
C SER A 5 -15.55 -21.47 0.19
N PHE A 6 -14.98 -22.65 -0.04
CA PHE A 6 -14.64 -23.15 -1.38
C PHE A 6 -14.75 -24.68 -1.41
N VAL A 7 -14.90 -25.24 -2.61
CA VAL A 7 -14.88 -26.67 -2.85
C VAL A 7 -13.74 -26.95 -3.81
N VAL A 8 -12.99 -28.02 -3.57
CA VAL A 8 -11.86 -28.44 -4.39
C VAL A 8 -11.79 -29.96 -4.41
N ASN A 9 -11.35 -30.54 -5.54
CA ASN A 9 -11.04 -31.96 -5.59
C ASN A 9 -9.89 -32.27 -4.61
N ARG A 10 -10.05 -33.34 -3.82
CA ARG A 10 -9.10 -33.69 -2.74
C ARG A 10 -7.70 -34.01 -3.26
N GLU A 11 -7.59 -34.76 -4.35
CA GLU A 11 -6.32 -35.17 -4.94
C GLU A 11 -5.61 -33.96 -5.52
N TYR A 12 -6.33 -33.15 -6.30
CA TYR A 12 -5.82 -31.88 -6.83
C TYR A 12 -5.35 -30.93 -5.73
N PHE A 13 -6.09 -30.82 -4.60
CA PHE A 13 -5.66 -29.98 -3.48
C PHE A 13 -4.37 -30.49 -2.83
N GLY A 14 -4.21 -31.82 -2.76
CA GLY A 14 -2.98 -32.47 -2.32
C GLY A 14 -1.80 -32.20 -3.27
N GLU A 15 -2.01 -32.33 -4.57
CA GLU A 15 -1.00 -32.04 -5.61
C GLU A 15 -0.53 -30.58 -5.56
N LEU A 16 -1.47 -29.65 -5.39
CA LEU A 16 -1.16 -28.24 -5.19
C LEU A 16 -0.35 -27.98 -3.92
N GLY A 17 -0.34 -28.89 -2.94
CA GLY A 17 0.44 -28.77 -1.71
C GLY A 17 -0.33 -28.20 -0.52
N LEU A 18 -1.65 -28.39 -0.47
CA LEU A 18 -2.56 -27.97 0.62
C LEU A 18 -2.40 -26.48 0.98
N LEU A 19 -2.75 -26.04 2.18
CA LEU A 19 -2.45 -24.67 2.63
C LEU A 19 -0.99 -24.53 3.08
N ASP A 20 -0.50 -23.29 3.13
CA ASP A 20 0.80 -23.00 3.73
C ASP A 20 0.79 -23.20 5.24
N ALA A 21 1.29 -24.38 5.68
CA ALA A 21 1.41 -24.73 7.10
C ALA A 21 2.29 -23.79 7.93
N GLY A 22 3.11 -22.94 7.28
CA GLY A 22 3.87 -21.90 7.97
C GLY A 22 3.10 -20.60 8.22
N MET A 23 1.84 -20.49 7.81
CA MET A 23 0.96 -19.36 8.12
C MET A 23 0.30 -19.52 9.48
N ASP A 24 0.27 -18.41 10.23
CA ASP A 24 -0.24 -18.42 11.60
C ASP A 24 -1.58 -17.69 11.72
N VAL A 25 -2.48 -18.26 12.53
CA VAL A 25 -3.72 -17.67 13.05
C VAL A 25 -4.75 -17.24 11.99
N TYR A 26 -4.50 -16.19 11.21
CA TYR A 26 -5.48 -15.61 10.29
C TYR A 26 -4.87 -14.71 9.21
N GLY A 27 -5.36 -14.91 7.99
CA GLY A 27 -5.21 -13.99 6.87
C GLY A 27 -4.04 -14.35 5.98
N GLY A 28 -4.23 -14.19 4.67
CA GLY A 28 -3.23 -14.45 3.64
C GLY A 28 -3.42 -15.79 2.94
N GLU A 29 -3.96 -16.81 3.62
CA GLU A 29 -4.12 -18.17 3.07
C GLU A 29 -5.02 -18.22 1.84
N ASN A 30 -6.08 -17.41 1.83
CA ASN A 30 -7.02 -17.31 0.73
C ASN A 30 -6.43 -16.59 -0.49
N ILE A 31 -5.55 -15.61 -0.26
CA ILE A 31 -4.84 -14.88 -1.31
C ILE A 31 -3.73 -15.75 -1.87
N GLU A 32 -2.98 -16.44 -1.02
CA GLU A 32 -1.93 -17.40 -1.39
C GLU A 32 -2.48 -18.51 -2.27
N LEU A 33 -3.53 -19.20 -1.82
CA LEU A 33 -4.17 -20.25 -2.59
C LEU A 33 -4.75 -19.69 -3.89
N GLY A 34 -5.36 -18.49 -3.82
CA GLY A 34 -5.80 -17.67 -4.94
C GLY A 34 -4.78 -17.58 -6.06
N ILE A 35 -3.63 -17.03 -5.73
CA ILE A 35 -2.54 -16.77 -6.65
C ILE A 35 -1.94 -18.10 -7.13
N ARG A 36 -1.66 -19.04 -6.21
CA ARG A 36 -1.04 -20.33 -6.53
C ARG A 36 -1.86 -21.12 -7.54
N VAL A 37 -3.18 -21.26 -7.35
CA VAL A 37 -4.03 -22.02 -8.28
C VAL A 37 -3.91 -21.50 -9.70
N TRP A 38 -4.02 -20.19 -9.90
CA TRP A 38 -3.90 -19.58 -11.22
C TRP A 38 -2.50 -19.72 -11.81
N LEU A 39 -1.46 -19.49 -11.02
CA LEU A 39 -0.08 -19.60 -11.48
C LEU A 39 0.30 -21.04 -11.87
N CYS A 40 -0.27 -22.04 -11.19
CA CYS A 40 0.10 -23.45 -11.36
C CYS A 40 -0.87 -24.23 -12.25
N GLY A 41 -1.65 -23.54 -13.10
CA GLY A 41 -2.43 -24.17 -14.18
C GLY A 41 -3.89 -24.50 -13.85
N GLY A 42 -4.38 -24.13 -12.67
CA GLY A 42 -5.80 -24.24 -12.33
C GLY A 42 -6.61 -22.99 -12.64
N SER A 43 -7.89 -23.03 -12.27
CA SER A 43 -8.82 -21.91 -12.32
C SER A 43 -9.51 -21.70 -10.98
N MET A 44 -10.05 -20.50 -10.77
CA MET A 44 -10.96 -20.21 -9.66
C MET A 44 -12.24 -19.59 -10.18
N GLU A 45 -13.37 -20.14 -9.74
CA GLU A 45 -14.68 -19.77 -10.23
C GLU A 45 -15.64 -19.46 -9.07
N VAL A 46 -16.53 -18.50 -9.29
CA VAL A 46 -17.64 -18.20 -8.39
C VAL A 46 -18.90 -18.75 -9.03
N LEU A 47 -19.54 -19.73 -8.40
CA LEU A 47 -20.78 -20.32 -8.88
C LEU A 47 -21.99 -19.57 -8.32
N PRO A 48 -22.70 -18.72 -9.09
CA PRO A 48 -23.75 -17.84 -8.55
C PRO A 48 -24.97 -18.58 -7.95
N CYS A 49 -25.17 -19.82 -8.38
CA CYS A 49 -26.23 -20.71 -7.87
C CYS A 49 -25.90 -21.31 -6.50
N SER A 50 -24.62 -21.39 -6.12
CA SER A 50 -24.21 -21.86 -4.79
C SER A 50 -24.09 -20.67 -3.84
N ARG A 51 -24.92 -20.64 -2.81
CA ARG A 51 -25.01 -19.50 -1.89
C ARG A 51 -24.78 -19.96 -0.46
N VAL A 52 -23.76 -19.38 0.18
CA VAL A 52 -23.43 -19.62 1.58
C VAL A 52 -23.42 -18.27 2.30
N ALA A 53 -24.22 -18.13 3.35
CA ALA A 53 -24.22 -16.93 4.18
C ALA A 53 -23.04 -16.97 5.16
N HIS A 54 -22.28 -15.87 5.25
CA HIS A 54 -21.18 -15.72 6.19
C HIS A 54 -21.43 -14.50 7.09
N ILE A 55 -21.40 -14.69 8.40
CA ILE A 55 -21.54 -13.61 9.37
C ILE A 55 -20.18 -12.93 9.55
N ALA A 56 -20.01 -11.78 8.89
CA ALA A 56 -18.80 -10.98 9.02
C ALA A 56 -18.70 -10.37 10.43
N ARG A 57 -17.63 -10.70 11.15
CA ARG A 57 -17.35 -10.11 12.47
C ARG A 57 -16.63 -8.77 12.31
N THR A 58 -17.05 -7.78 13.08
CA THR A 58 -16.38 -6.47 13.20
C THR A 58 -15.02 -6.57 13.88
N LYS A 59 -14.86 -7.48 14.85
CA LYS A 59 -13.60 -7.77 15.52
C LYS A 59 -13.33 -9.27 15.51
N LYS A 60 -12.05 -9.64 15.42
CA LYS A 60 -11.59 -11.03 15.56
C LYS A 60 -11.23 -11.29 17.03
N PRO A 61 -12.03 -12.04 17.81
CA PRO A 61 -11.87 -12.14 19.26
C PRO A 61 -10.77 -13.12 19.71
N TYR A 62 -10.24 -13.94 18.81
CA TYR A 62 -9.37 -15.07 19.12
C TYR A 62 -7.89 -14.73 19.23
N HIS A 63 -7.46 -13.52 18.85
CA HIS A 63 -6.09 -13.08 19.04
C HIS A 63 -6.02 -11.55 19.15
N SER A 64 -5.19 -11.03 20.06
CA SER A 64 -5.04 -9.58 20.27
C SER A 64 -4.26 -8.90 19.15
N ASN A 65 -3.29 -9.61 18.55
CA ASN A 65 -2.40 -9.09 17.51
C ASN A 65 -2.65 -9.70 16.13
N ILE A 66 -3.86 -9.57 15.61
CA ILE A 66 -4.21 -10.06 14.26
C ILE A 66 -3.39 -9.35 13.18
N ALA A 67 -3.13 -8.06 13.35
CA ALA A 67 -2.40 -7.26 12.38
C ALA A 67 -0.98 -7.79 12.14
N PHE A 68 -0.28 -8.26 13.18
CA PHE A 68 1.03 -8.88 13.03
C PHE A 68 0.96 -10.15 12.19
N HIS A 69 0.04 -11.08 12.53
CA HIS A 69 -0.12 -12.34 11.81
C HIS A 69 -0.50 -12.12 10.35
N THR A 70 -1.44 -11.21 10.07
CA THR A 70 -1.79 -10.86 8.68
C THR A 70 -0.59 -10.30 7.91
N ARG A 71 0.23 -9.43 8.51
CA ARG A 71 1.46 -8.93 7.87
C ARG A 71 2.47 -10.03 7.62
N ARG A 72 2.72 -10.89 8.62
CA ARG A 72 3.64 -12.02 8.53
C ARG A 72 3.25 -12.96 7.40
N ASN A 73 1.98 -13.39 7.37
CA ASN A 73 1.46 -14.28 6.34
C ASN A 73 1.49 -13.62 4.96
N ALA A 74 1.14 -12.34 4.86
CA ALA A 74 1.24 -11.59 3.59
C ALA A 74 2.67 -11.54 3.04
N LEU A 75 3.68 -11.42 3.91
CA LEU A 75 5.09 -11.49 3.49
C LEU A 75 5.46 -12.87 2.97
N ARG A 76 4.98 -13.96 3.58
CA ARG A 76 5.16 -15.32 3.04
C ARG A 76 4.60 -15.44 1.63
N VAL A 77 3.40 -14.91 1.39
CA VAL A 77 2.79 -14.88 0.03
C VAL A 77 3.66 -14.08 -0.93
N ALA A 78 4.07 -12.88 -0.51
CA ALA A 78 4.84 -11.97 -1.35
C ALA A 78 6.16 -12.60 -1.81
N GLU A 79 6.90 -13.19 -0.87
CA GLU A 79 8.23 -13.76 -1.11
C GLU A 79 8.19 -15.05 -1.94
N VAL A 80 7.10 -15.82 -1.85
CA VAL A 80 6.97 -17.06 -2.62
C VAL A 80 6.36 -16.83 -4.00
N TRP A 81 5.34 -15.99 -4.11
CA TRP A 81 4.44 -15.98 -5.27
C TRP A 81 4.40 -14.67 -6.07
N MET A 82 4.91 -13.55 -5.54
CA MET A 82 4.71 -12.23 -6.15
C MET A 82 5.92 -11.69 -6.91
N ASP A 83 7.03 -12.43 -7.02
CA ASP A 83 8.23 -12.04 -7.78
C ASP A 83 8.67 -10.59 -7.47
N GLN A 84 8.94 -9.76 -8.47
CA GLN A 84 9.27 -8.33 -8.31
C GLN A 84 8.11 -7.50 -7.71
N TYR A 85 6.87 -7.96 -7.85
CA TYR A 85 5.68 -7.28 -7.34
C TYR A 85 5.48 -7.43 -5.84
N LYS A 86 6.30 -8.25 -5.17
CA LYS A 86 6.32 -8.32 -3.71
C LYS A 86 6.48 -6.94 -3.07
N SER A 87 7.17 -6.01 -3.75
CA SER A 87 7.28 -4.61 -3.33
C SER A 87 5.94 -4.00 -2.93
N ASN A 88 4.86 -4.29 -3.67
CA ASN A 88 3.53 -3.75 -3.40
C ASN A 88 3.03 -4.10 -1.98
N VAL A 89 3.40 -5.27 -1.45
CA VAL A 89 3.07 -5.67 -0.08
C VAL A 89 3.85 -4.81 0.93
N TYR A 90 5.13 -4.55 0.69
CA TYR A 90 5.92 -3.65 1.54
C TYR A 90 5.38 -2.22 1.53
N LEU A 91 4.98 -1.71 0.35
CA LEU A 91 4.33 -0.39 0.26
C LEU A 91 3.01 -0.37 1.04
N ALA A 92 2.12 -1.35 0.81
CA ALA A 92 0.80 -1.39 1.43
C ALA A 92 0.86 -1.47 2.96
N TRP A 93 1.85 -2.19 3.49
CA TRP A 93 2.05 -2.35 4.95
C TRP A 93 3.04 -1.36 5.55
N ASN A 94 3.54 -0.40 4.77
CA ASN A 94 4.50 0.61 5.23
C ASN A 94 5.78 0.00 5.84
N LEU A 95 6.24 -1.11 5.27
CA LEU A 95 7.44 -1.83 5.71
C LEU A 95 8.63 -1.41 4.86
N PRO A 96 9.83 -1.21 5.42
CA PRO A 96 11.03 -1.05 4.60
C PRO A 96 11.32 -2.34 3.84
N VAL A 97 11.85 -2.24 2.61
CA VAL A 97 12.15 -3.41 1.76
C VAL A 97 13.21 -4.33 2.39
N LYS A 98 14.12 -3.77 3.19
CA LYS A 98 15.14 -4.51 3.94
C LYS A 98 14.98 -4.24 5.42
N ASN A 99 15.36 -5.21 6.25
CA ASN A 99 15.44 -5.06 7.71
C ASN A 99 14.12 -4.58 8.36
N HIS A 100 12.96 -5.01 7.84
CA HIS A 100 11.65 -4.67 8.41
C HIS A 100 11.36 -5.37 9.75
N GLY A 101 12.21 -6.30 10.19
CA GLY A 101 12.13 -6.91 11.53
C GLY A 101 10.96 -7.89 11.73
N ILE A 102 10.31 -8.34 10.65
CA ILE A 102 9.26 -9.35 10.72
C ILE A 102 9.84 -10.67 10.25
N ASP A 103 9.92 -11.64 11.16
CA ASP A 103 10.28 -13.01 10.83
C ASP A 103 9.05 -13.74 10.27
N TYR A 104 9.07 -14.00 8.96
CA TYR A 104 8.03 -14.76 8.28
C TYR A 104 8.35 -16.26 8.18
N GLY A 105 9.42 -16.73 8.83
CA GLY A 105 9.83 -18.14 8.91
C GLY A 105 10.37 -18.71 7.60
N ASP A 106 10.69 -20.00 7.61
CA ASP A 106 11.19 -20.69 6.42
C ASP A 106 10.10 -20.86 5.35
N ILE A 107 10.47 -20.57 4.11
CA ILE A 107 9.62 -20.69 2.90
C ILE A 107 10.21 -21.66 1.87
N SER A 108 11.31 -22.35 2.19
CA SER A 108 12.04 -23.27 1.30
C SER A 108 11.12 -24.30 0.63
N GLN A 109 10.23 -24.93 1.41
CA GLN A 109 9.28 -25.92 0.90
C GLN A 109 8.28 -25.32 -0.09
N ARG A 110 7.83 -24.08 0.13
CA ARG A 110 6.88 -23.39 -0.76
C ARG A 110 7.55 -22.96 -2.06
N LEU A 111 8.80 -22.52 -1.99
CA LEU A 111 9.62 -22.25 -3.18
C LEU A 111 9.89 -23.52 -3.99
N ALA A 112 10.21 -24.64 -3.34
CA ALA A 112 10.41 -25.93 -4.00
C ALA A 112 9.12 -26.44 -4.67
N LEU A 113 7.98 -26.29 -4.00
CA LEU A 113 6.66 -26.60 -4.55
C LEU A 113 6.36 -25.79 -5.81
N ARG A 114 6.56 -24.47 -5.77
CA ARG A 114 6.37 -23.57 -6.93
C ARG A 114 7.22 -24.02 -8.13
N LYS A 115 8.48 -24.40 -7.89
CA LYS A 115 9.38 -24.92 -8.93
C LYS A 115 8.89 -26.26 -9.49
N ARG A 116 8.51 -27.20 -8.62
CA ARG A 116 8.05 -28.55 -9.00
C ARG A 116 6.80 -28.50 -9.86
N LEU A 117 5.86 -27.62 -9.53
CA LEU A 117 4.61 -27.43 -10.28
C LEU A 117 4.79 -26.58 -11.56
N GLN A 118 6.01 -26.11 -11.84
CA GLN A 118 6.34 -25.29 -13.02
C GLN A 118 5.39 -24.08 -13.17
N CYS A 119 5.07 -23.44 -12.06
CA CYS A 119 4.09 -22.35 -12.04
C CYS A 119 4.60 -21.13 -12.82
N LYS A 120 3.67 -20.39 -13.41
CA LYS A 120 3.92 -19.15 -14.15
C LYS A 120 4.42 -18.03 -13.21
N SER A 121 4.94 -16.96 -13.81
CA SER A 121 5.34 -15.73 -13.10
C SER A 121 4.11 -14.94 -12.62
N PHE A 122 4.29 -14.12 -11.58
CA PHE A 122 3.26 -13.18 -11.15
C PHE A 122 2.95 -12.09 -12.21
N GLU A 123 3.91 -11.73 -13.06
CA GLU A 123 3.68 -10.87 -14.23
C GLU A 123 2.57 -11.45 -15.12
N TRP A 124 2.69 -12.73 -15.49
CA TRP A 124 1.65 -13.43 -16.26
C TRP A 124 0.28 -13.38 -15.58
N TYR A 125 0.21 -13.53 -14.25
CA TYR A 125 -1.05 -13.40 -13.51
C TYR A 125 -1.67 -12.01 -13.66
N LEU A 126 -0.85 -10.96 -13.52
CA LEU A 126 -1.33 -9.59 -13.72
C LEU A 126 -1.70 -9.31 -15.17
N ASP A 127 -1.04 -9.92 -16.16
CA ASP A 127 -1.36 -9.68 -17.57
C ASP A 127 -2.60 -10.45 -18.04
N ASN A 128 -2.87 -11.64 -17.48
CA ASN A 128 -3.85 -12.58 -18.03
C ASN A 128 -5.06 -12.82 -17.11
N ILE A 129 -4.87 -12.71 -15.79
CA ILE A 129 -5.92 -13.05 -14.81
C ILE A 129 -6.48 -11.82 -14.12
N TYR A 130 -5.64 -10.83 -13.81
CA TYR A 130 -6.08 -9.60 -13.15
C TYR A 130 -5.45 -8.31 -13.73
N PRO A 131 -5.71 -8.00 -15.02
CA PRO A 131 -5.12 -6.86 -15.73
C PRO A 131 -5.56 -5.49 -15.19
N GLU A 132 -6.67 -5.41 -14.48
CA GLU A 132 -7.17 -4.16 -13.89
C GLU A 132 -6.36 -3.74 -12.64
N MET A 133 -5.56 -4.65 -12.08
CA MET A 133 -4.77 -4.36 -10.89
C MET A 133 -3.64 -3.35 -11.21
N ARG A 134 -3.65 -2.23 -10.50
CA ARG A 134 -2.61 -1.20 -10.65
C ARG A 134 -1.21 -1.69 -10.27
N ARG A 135 -0.22 -1.26 -11.05
CA ARG A 135 1.21 -1.46 -10.80
C ARG A 135 1.85 -0.18 -10.27
N TYR A 136 2.68 -0.27 -9.23
CA TYR A 136 3.29 0.90 -8.55
C TYR A 136 4.80 1.06 -8.82
N ASN A 137 5.24 0.65 -10.01
CA ASN A 137 6.65 0.54 -10.40
C ASN A 137 7.39 1.90 -10.49
N ASN A 138 6.66 3.01 -10.46
CA ASN A 138 7.19 4.38 -10.51
C ASN A 138 7.47 4.99 -9.12
N THR A 139 7.25 4.24 -8.04
CA THR A 139 7.43 4.76 -6.67
C THR A 139 8.91 4.94 -6.32
N LEU A 140 9.27 6.09 -5.78
CA LEU A 140 10.62 6.40 -5.27
C LEU A 140 10.68 6.38 -3.75
N PHE A 141 9.71 6.99 -3.09
CA PHE A 141 9.63 7.01 -1.63
C PHE A 141 8.20 6.70 -1.18
N TYR A 142 8.06 6.08 -0.01
CA TYR A 142 6.76 5.76 0.56
C TYR A 142 6.78 5.72 2.09
N GLY A 143 5.59 5.76 2.68
CA GLY A 143 5.39 5.74 4.12
C GLY A 143 5.14 7.14 4.69
N GLU A 144 5.42 7.29 5.97
CA GLU A 144 5.15 8.54 6.69
C GLU A 144 5.98 9.70 6.12
N ILE A 145 5.33 10.83 5.83
CA ILE A 145 5.96 12.09 5.40
C ILE A 145 6.10 12.99 6.63
N ARG A 146 7.34 13.35 6.99
CA ARG A 146 7.66 14.08 8.23
C ARG A 146 8.44 15.34 7.95
N ASN A 147 8.08 16.41 8.65
CA ASN A 147 8.84 17.65 8.67
C ASN A 147 9.94 17.56 9.74
N THR A 148 11.14 18.08 9.46
CA THR A 148 12.25 18.03 10.43
C THR A 148 12.04 18.91 11.66
N ASN A 149 11.19 19.94 11.58
CA ASN A 149 10.93 20.86 12.69
C ASN A 149 9.85 20.33 13.64
N VAL A 150 8.96 19.45 13.16
CA VAL A 150 7.83 18.92 13.94
C VAL A 150 7.75 17.40 13.73
N THR A 151 8.71 16.68 14.31
CA THR A 151 8.97 15.26 14.01
C THR A 151 7.93 14.28 14.56
N HIS A 152 7.10 14.72 15.51
CA HIS A 152 6.03 13.92 16.11
C HIS A 152 4.72 13.96 15.31
N LEU A 153 4.62 14.87 14.33
CA LEU A 153 3.47 14.97 13.42
C LEU A 153 3.85 14.50 12.01
N CYS A 154 2.89 13.84 11.37
CA CYS A 154 2.99 13.29 10.03
C CYS A 154 1.92 13.93 9.14
N VAL A 155 2.20 14.02 7.84
CA VAL A 155 1.17 14.38 6.85
C VAL A 155 0.11 13.28 6.81
N ASP A 156 -1.16 13.67 6.90
CA ASP A 156 -2.31 12.80 7.05
C ASP A 156 -3.44 13.23 6.11
N GLN A 157 -4.26 12.29 5.64
CA GLN A 157 -5.47 12.59 4.85
C GLN A 157 -6.48 13.44 5.63
N GLY A 158 -6.38 13.50 6.96
CA GLY A 158 -7.27 14.26 7.80
C GLY A 158 -8.71 13.79 7.70
N VAL A 159 -9.64 14.70 7.97
CA VAL A 159 -11.07 14.46 7.86
C VAL A 159 -11.44 14.43 6.37
N LYS A 160 -12.06 13.33 5.90
CA LYS A 160 -12.25 13.06 4.47
C LYS A 160 -13.03 14.16 3.76
N GLU A 161 -13.97 14.78 4.45
CA GLU A 161 -14.88 15.82 3.98
C GLU A 161 -14.15 17.12 3.64
N ASN A 162 -13.03 17.40 4.31
CA ASN A 162 -12.27 18.64 4.09
C ASN A 162 -11.49 18.63 2.78
N HIS A 163 -11.24 17.45 2.19
CA HIS A 163 -10.45 17.29 0.98
C HIS A 163 -9.07 17.97 1.03
N THR A 164 -8.49 18.12 2.22
CA THR A 164 -7.18 18.74 2.44
C THR A 164 -6.29 17.83 3.26
N ALA A 165 -5.00 17.81 2.92
CA ALA A 165 -4.01 17.13 3.75
C ALA A 165 -3.76 17.95 5.01
N ALA A 166 -3.63 17.26 6.15
CA ALA A 166 -3.44 17.86 7.45
C ALA A 166 -2.21 17.26 8.15
N LEU A 167 -1.95 17.71 9.38
CA LEU A 167 -0.99 17.09 10.28
C LEU A 167 -1.74 16.29 11.35
N HIS A 168 -1.20 15.13 11.70
CA HIS A 168 -1.71 14.29 12.78
C HIS A 168 -0.53 13.59 13.50
N PRO A 169 -0.64 13.25 14.80
CA PRO A 169 0.32 12.38 15.47
C PRO A 169 0.69 11.17 14.62
N CYS A 170 1.99 10.95 14.45
CA CYS A 170 2.51 9.86 13.62
C CYS A 170 2.09 8.49 14.19
N HIS A 171 1.32 7.75 13.41
CA HIS A 171 0.93 6.37 13.71
C HIS A 171 1.32 5.40 12.59
N GLY A 172 1.52 5.88 11.35
CA GLY A 172 1.98 5.06 10.22
C GLY A 172 0.93 4.13 9.61
N TRP A 173 -0.36 4.43 9.81
CA TRP A 173 -1.49 3.68 9.23
C TRP A 173 -1.93 4.29 7.90
N GLY A 174 -2.90 3.67 7.22
CA GLY A 174 -3.42 4.04 5.90
C GLY A 174 -3.45 5.55 5.59
N PRO A 175 -4.10 6.40 6.41
CA PRO A 175 -4.20 7.84 6.16
C PRO A 175 -2.85 8.60 6.09
N GLN A 176 -1.79 8.05 6.68
CA GLN A 176 -0.44 8.65 6.70
C GLN A 176 0.51 8.04 5.69
N LEU A 177 0.03 7.13 4.84
CA LEU A 177 0.86 6.51 3.83
C LEU A 177 1.06 7.48 2.67
N GLY A 178 2.19 8.17 2.68
CA GLY A 178 2.66 8.97 1.57
C GLY A 178 3.30 8.12 0.49
N ARG A 179 3.22 8.56 -0.77
CA ARG A 179 3.94 7.95 -1.89
C ARG A 179 4.40 9.01 -2.88
N TYR A 180 5.71 9.10 -3.10
CA TYR A 180 6.31 10.01 -4.08
C TYR A 180 6.82 9.22 -5.29
N THR A 181 6.47 9.66 -6.50
CA THR A 181 6.79 8.96 -7.76
C THR A 181 7.88 9.64 -8.58
N LYS A 182 8.41 8.92 -9.58
CA LYS A 182 9.39 9.42 -10.56
C LYS A 182 8.91 10.67 -11.30
N GLU A 183 7.62 10.75 -11.58
CA GLU A 183 6.97 11.87 -12.29
C GLU A 183 6.79 13.09 -11.37
N GLY A 184 7.01 12.93 -10.06
CA GLY A 184 6.85 13.97 -9.07
C GLY A 184 5.47 14.02 -8.44
N TYR A 185 4.63 13.01 -8.62
CA TYR A 185 3.34 12.95 -7.94
C TYR A 185 3.53 12.60 -6.48
N LEU A 186 2.82 13.31 -5.61
CA LEU A 186 2.74 13.00 -4.19
C LEU A 186 1.32 12.51 -3.89
N PHE A 187 1.20 11.25 -3.48
CA PHE A 187 -0.07 10.64 -3.05
C PHE A 187 -0.10 10.49 -1.54
N LEU A 188 -1.30 10.47 -0.99
CA LEU A 188 -1.52 10.27 0.43
C LEU A 188 -2.71 9.33 0.64
N GLY A 189 -2.53 8.28 1.46
CA GLY A 189 -3.54 7.27 1.73
C GLY A 189 -3.13 5.85 1.33
N PRO A 190 -4.00 4.86 1.59
CA PRO A 190 -3.76 3.48 1.19
C PRO A 190 -3.66 3.32 -0.34
N LEU A 191 -2.98 2.27 -0.78
CA LEU A 191 -2.90 1.91 -2.19
C LEU A 191 -4.26 1.42 -2.70
N GLY A 192 -4.78 2.05 -3.76
CA GLY A 192 -6.02 1.62 -4.42
C GLY A 192 -5.76 0.57 -5.53
N SER A 193 -6.33 -0.63 -5.38
CA SER A 193 -6.14 -1.75 -6.32
C SER A 193 -6.73 -1.51 -7.72
N THR A 194 -7.94 -0.94 -7.80
CA THR A 194 -8.72 -0.69 -9.02
C THR A 194 -9.51 0.63 -8.85
N GLY A 195 -9.56 1.53 -9.84
CA GLY A 195 -10.48 2.69 -9.84
C GLY A 195 -10.05 3.97 -9.06
N GLU A 196 -10.99 4.87 -8.76
CA GLU A 196 -10.79 6.31 -8.47
C GLU A 196 -9.99 6.73 -7.21
N ASP A 197 -9.51 5.80 -6.38
CA ASP A 197 -9.01 6.10 -5.03
C ASP A 197 -7.59 6.70 -4.92
N THR A 198 -7.01 7.22 -6.01
CA THR A 198 -5.72 7.91 -5.92
C THR A 198 -5.89 9.38 -5.55
N ARG A 199 -5.82 9.68 -4.25
CA ARG A 199 -5.74 11.06 -3.75
C ARG A 199 -4.32 11.58 -3.90
N CYS A 200 -4.13 12.51 -4.84
CA CYS A 200 -2.89 13.26 -4.99
C CYS A 200 -2.95 14.57 -4.22
N VAL A 201 -1.79 14.99 -3.71
CA VAL A 201 -1.59 16.29 -3.10
C VAL A 201 -1.45 17.33 -4.21
N VAL A 202 -2.29 18.36 -4.19
CA VAL A 202 -2.39 19.37 -5.24
C VAL A 202 -2.30 20.76 -4.66
N ASP A 203 -1.59 21.63 -5.38
CA ASP A 203 -1.68 23.08 -5.22
C ASP A 203 -2.64 23.62 -6.29
N ASP A 204 -3.86 23.99 -5.87
CA ASP A 204 -4.91 24.54 -6.74
C ASP A 204 -4.71 26.03 -7.08
N LYS A 205 -3.63 26.66 -6.59
CA LYS A 205 -3.27 28.09 -6.67
C LYS A 205 -4.16 29.04 -5.87
N ILE A 206 -5.26 28.56 -5.31
CA ILE A 206 -6.28 29.39 -4.64
C ILE A 206 -6.19 29.18 -3.14
N SER A 207 -6.20 27.92 -2.72
CA SER A 207 -6.16 27.54 -1.33
C SER A 207 -4.78 27.76 -0.72
N GLY A 208 -4.78 28.17 0.55
CA GLY A 208 -3.59 28.15 1.42
C GLY A 208 -3.24 26.75 1.91
N TYR A 209 -4.08 25.74 1.65
CA TYR A 209 -3.93 24.37 2.13
C TYR A 209 -3.74 23.38 0.98
N PRO A 210 -2.92 22.33 1.16
CA PRO A 210 -2.75 21.28 0.17
C PRO A 210 -4.05 20.49 -0.04
N GLN A 211 -4.57 20.49 -1.27
CA GLN A 211 -5.79 19.77 -1.62
C GLN A 211 -5.50 18.29 -1.89
N LEU A 212 -6.45 17.42 -1.58
CA LEU A 212 -6.43 15.98 -1.86
C LEU A 212 -7.47 15.65 -2.92
N LEU A 213 -7.03 15.64 -4.17
CA LEU A 213 -7.90 15.47 -5.34
C LEU A 213 -7.60 14.16 -6.07
N ASN A 214 -8.55 13.66 -6.84
CA ASN A 214 -8.31 12.55 -7.75
C ASN A 214 -7.29 13.00 -8.82
N CYS A 215 -6.15 12.30 -8.86
CA CYS A 215 -5.02 12.62 -9.73
C CYS A 215 -5.37 12.65 -11.23
N GLU A 216 -6.28 11.78 -11.66
CA GLU A 216 -6.71 11.68 -13.06
C GLU A 216 -7.63 12.84 -13.45
N LYS A 217 -8.39 13.40 -12.50
CA LYS A 217 -9.34 14.51 -12.71
C LYS A 217 -8.67 15.90 -12.73
N VAL A 218 -7.42 15.99 -12.29
CA VAL A 218 -6.66 17.26 -12.29
C VAL A 218 -5.97 17.45 -13.64
N SER A 219 -6.48 18.37 -14.45
CA SER A 219 -6.01 18.65 -15.81
C SER A 219 -4.58 19.20 -15.86
N SER A 220 -4.23 20.09 -14.95
CA SER A 220 -2.89 20.67 -14.89
C SER A 220 -1.89 19.72 -14.24
N VAL A 221 -1.00 19.15 -15.04
CA VAL A 221 0.10 18.31 -14.55
C VAL A 221 0.98 19.06 -13.55
N ARG A 222 1.29 20.33 -13.81
CA ARG A 222 2.19 21.10 -12.93
C ARG A 222 1.62 21.31 -11.51
N GLN A 223 0.29 21.45 -11.37
CA GLN A 223 -0.37 21.64 -10.07
C GLN A 223 -0.29 20.40 -9.17
N LYS A 224 -0.26 19.20 -9.76
CA LYS A 224 -0.18 17.91 -9.05
C LYS A 224 1.25 17.33 -8.96
N THR A 225 2.25 18.02 -9.52
CA THR A 225 3.66 17.60 -9.47
C THR A 225 4.48 18.45 -8.51
N TRP A 226 5.42 17.79 -7.85
CA TRP A 226 6.28 18.36 -6.81
C TRP A 226 7.75 18.04 -7.10
N HIS A 227 8.65 18.96 -6.77
CA HIS A 227 10.07 18.70 -6.61
C HIS A 227 10.34 18.27 -5.17
N PHE A 228 10.93 17.09 -4.98
CA PHE A 228 11.30 16.59 -3.67
C PHE A 228 12.57 15.73 -3.75
N ALA A 229 13.41 15.89 -2.73
CA ALA A 229 14.50 14.99 -2.38
C ALA A 229 14.56 14.90 -0.85
N GLN A 230 15.08 13.79 -0.31
CA GLN A 230 15.20 13.60 1.14
C GLN A 230 15.94 14.78 1.80
N ASN A 231 15.43 15.24 2.95
CA ASN A 231 15.97 16.38 3.69
C ASN A 231 15.98 17.71 2.92
N LYS A 232 15.10 17.87 1.93
CA LYS A 232 14.86 19.12 1.19
C LYS A 232 13.40 19.53 1.30
N ALA A 233 13.08 20.71 0.80
CA ALA A 233 11.70 21.19 0.71
C ALA A 233 10.89 20.36 -0.31
N ILE A 234 9.57 20.32 -0.13
CA ILE A 234 8.62 19.79 -1.11
C ILE A 234 8.01 21.00 -1.83
N ILE A 235 8.35 21.19 -3.11
CA ILE A 235 8.05 22.42 -3.87
C ILE A 235 7.09 22.11 -5.02
N ASN A 236 5.98 22.83 -5.12
CA ASN A 236 5.03 22.64 -6.22
C ASN A 236 5.59 23.19 -7.54
N ARG A 237 5.45 22.45 -8.65
CA ARG A 237 6.00 22.85 -9.95
C ARG A 237 5.19 23.92 -10.68
N ALA A 238 3.94 24.16 -10.31
CA ALA A 238 3.11 25.22 -10.91
C ALA A 238 3.28 26.57 -10.22
N THR A 239 3.42 26.59 -8.91
CA THR A 239 3.37 27.82 -8.10
C THR A 239 4.70 28.21 -7.48
N GLY A 240 5.64 27.27 -7.35
CA GLY A 240 6.85 27.48 -6.56
C GLY A 240 6.60 27.55 -5.04
N ARG A 241 5.35 27.37 -4.59
CA ARG A 241 5.04 27.28 -3.16
C ARG A 241 5.57 25.97 -2.58
N CYS A 242 6.01 26.04 -1.33
CA CYS A 242 6.44 24.88 -0.56
C CYS A 242 5.31 24.36 0.33
N LEU A 243 5.33 23.05 0.55
CA LEU A 243 4.64 22.43 1.67
C LEU A 243 5.39 22.79 2.95
N GLU A 244 4.71 23.45 3.88
CA GLU A 244 5.32 24.05 5.07
C GLU A 244 4.45 23.76 6.29
N VAL A 245 5.08 23.71 7.47
CA VAL A 245 4.40 23.58 8.76
C VAL A 245 4.46 24.91 9.48
N VAL A 246 3.33 25.38 10.00
CA VAL A 246 3.24 26.64 10.75
C VAL A 246 2.51 26.43 12.08
N PRO A 247 2.93 27.11 13.17
CA PRO A 247 2.12 27.16 14.39
C PRO A 247 0.72 27.71 14.08
N ALA A 248 -0.31 27.06 14.59
CA ALA A 248 -1.70 27.45 14.38
C ALA A 248 -2.56 27.04 15.57
N ASN A 249 -3.66 27.76 15.80
CA ASN A 249 -4.63 27.43 16.85
C ASN A 249 -5.55 26.29 16.41
N VAL A 250 -4.99 25.08 16.29
CA VAL A 250 -5.65 23.83 15.89
C VAL A 250 -5.30 22.72 16.87
N TYR A 251 -6.00 21.59 16.81
CA TYR A 251 -5.88 20.48 17.79
C TYR A 251 -4.44 20.05 18.12
N PHE A 252 -3.54 20.03 17.14
CA PHE A 252 -2.15 19.61 17.32
C PHE A 252 -1.14 20.76 17.26
N GLY A 253 -1.60 22.01 17.38
CA GLY A 253 -0.75 23.21 17.45
C GLY A 253 -0.07 23.62 16.15
N TYR A 254 -0.18 22.83 15.08
CA TYR A 254 0.45 23.08 13.79
C TYR A 254 -0.49 22.79 12.63
N ALA A 255 -0.41 23.63 11.59
CA ALA A 255 -1.13 23.45 10.34
C ALA A 255 -0.16 23.15 9.18
N LEU A 256 -0.62 22.32 8.24
CA LEU A 256 0.04 22.08 6.96
C LEU A 256 -0.43 23.11 5.95
N VAL A 257 0.48 23.90 5.38
CA VAL A 257 0.12 25.02 4.49
C VAL A 257 0.97 25.08 3.24
N LEU A 258 0.49 25.80 2.23
CA LEU A 258 1.17 26.13 0.98
C LEU A 258 1.58 27.60 0.98
N ARG A 259 2.87 27.89 1.05
CA ARG A 259 3.40 29.27 1.14
C ARG A 259 4.79 29.39 0.49
N PRO A 260 5.37 30.60 0.36
CA PRO A 260 6.76 30.75 -0.06
C PRO A 260 7.70 29.91 0.82
N CYS A 261 8.70 29.30 0.19
CA CYS A 261 9.61 28.38 0.85
C CYS A 261 10.42 29.07 1.95
N THR A 262 10.41 28.50 3.16
CA THR A 262 11.17 29.02 4.31
C THR A 262 12.35 28.14 4.71
N GLY A 263 12.71 27.18 3.86
CA GLY A 263 13.84 26.29 4.07
C GLY A 263 13.51 25.05 4.91
N GLN A 264 12.22 24.78 5.17
CA GLN A 264 11.79 23.57 5.86
C GLN A 264 12.14 22.32 5.06
N LYS A 265 12.50 21.25 5.79
CA LYS A 265 12.97 20.00 5.22
C LYS A 265 12.00 18.88 5.55
N TRP A 266 11.80 18.03 4.56
CA TRP A 266 10.91 16.89 4.66
C TRP A 266 11.67 15.59 4.44
N THR A 267 11.17 14.54 5.08
CA THR A 267 11.61 13.17 4.90
C THR A 267 10.43 12.28 4.61
N VAL A 268 10.65 11.24 3.82
CA VAL A 268 9.68 10.16 3.61
C VAL A 268 10.32 8.88 4.11
N LYS A 269 9.62 8.16 5.00
CA LYS A 269 10.18 7.08 5.82
C LYS A 269 10.99 6.05 5.05
N ASN A 270 10.44 5.51 3.96
CA ASN A 270 11.05 4.42 3.21
C ASN A 270 11.48 4.87 1.81
N LEU A 271 12.63 4.37 1.36
CA LEU A 271 13.13 4.49 -0.01
C LEU A 271 12.84 3.20 -0.76
N MET A 272 12.26 3.32 -1.96
CA MET A 272 12.22 2.22 -2.92
C MET A 272 13.62 2.03 -3.48
N LYS A 273 14.24 0.90 -3.15
CA LYS A 273 15.54 0.54 -3.70
C LYS A 273 15.40 0.41 -5.22
N ARG A 274 16.28 1.08 -5.95
CA ARG A 274 16.53 0.76 -7.36
C ARG A 274 17.59 -0.34 -7.34
N ASP A 275 17.32 -1.45 -8.00
CA ASP A 275 18.39 -2.32 -8.47
C ASP A 275 19.06 -1.70 -9.69
#